data_AF-A0A7M7J1V3-F1
#
_entry.id   AF-A0A7M7J1V3-F1
#
_cell.length_a   1.000
_cell.length_b   1.000
_cell.length_c   1.000
_cell.angle_alpha   90.00
_cell.angle_beta   90.00
_cell.angle_gamma   90.00
#
_symmetry.space_group_name_H-M   'P 1'
#
loop_
_entity.id
_entity.type
_entity.pdbx_description
1 polymer ?
#
loop_
_entity_poly.entity_id
_entity_poly.type
_entity_poly.pdbx_seq_one_letter_code
_entity_poly.pdbx_strand_id
1 'polypeptide(L)'
;MSSSPYAMRMAHLSARVFGEVARPTSRKSHRVIQLFSEKPWDLRHNQTDGYYPPHHDWSVLMFRLRMHGLYRDEHLDFKDEMKRINILRGKSPPKKGEGRRTKIAQ
;
A
#
# COMPACT_ATOMS: atom_id res chain seq x y z
N MET A 1 22.17 30.27 33.15
CA MET A 1 21.36 31.41 33.64
C MET A 1 20.26 30.84 34.52
N SER A 2 20.23 31.23 35.80
CA SER A 2 19.22 30.76 36.76
C SER A 2 17.93 31.58 36.61
N SER A 3 16.81 30.94 36.27
CA SER A 3 15.51 31.61 36.20
C SER A 3 14.92 31.86 37.60
N SER A 4 14.18 32.97 37.78
CA SER A 4 13.44 33.23 39.01
C SER A 4 12.43 32.11 39.33
N PRO A 5 12.17 31.77 40.61
CA PRO A 5 11.12 30.82 41.00
C PRO A 5 9.73 31.16 40.45
N TYR A 6 9.44 32.46 40.27
CA TYR A 6 8.19 32.90 39.64
C TYR A 6 8.13 32.48 38.15
N ALA A 7 9.22 32.67 37.42
CA ALA A 7 9.30 32.31 35.99
C ALA A 7 9.10 30.80 35.79
N MET A 8 9.67 29.96 36.66
CA MET A 8 9.44 28.50 36.63
C MET A 8 7.97 28.13 36.88
N ARG A 9 7.31 28.81 37.84
CA ARG A 9 5.87 28.60 38.11
C ARG A 9 5.01 29.02 36.93
N MET A 10 5.33 30.14 36.27
CA MET A 10 4.63 30.60 35.08
C MET A 10 4.81 29.65 33.90
N ALA A 11 6.02 29.16 33.62
CA ALA A 11 6.29 28.19 32.56
C ALA A 11 5.56 26.85 32.79
N HIS A 12 5.51 26.40 34.04
CA HIS A 12 4.80 25.18 34.41
C HIS A 12 3.27 25.35 34.28
N LEU A 13 2.74 26.53 34.63
CA LEU A 13 1.32 26.85 34.44
C LEU A 13 0.96 26.92 32.96
N SER A 14 1.73 27.62 32.13
CA SER A 14 1.46 27.72 30.69
C SER A 14 1.49 26.34 30.02
N ALA A 15 2.47 25.49 30.36
CA ALA A 15 2.53 24.13 29.82
C ALA A 15 1.28 23.31 30.15
N ARG A 16 0.70 23.46 31.35
CA ARG A 16 -0.58 22.80 31.70
C ARG A 16 -1.77 23.36 30.94
N VAL A 17 -1.83 24.67 30.76
CA VAL A 17 -2.93 25.34 30.06
C VAL A 17 -2.96 24.93 28.59
N PHE A 18 -1.80 24.84 27.94
CA PHE A 18 -1.69 24.49 26.52
C PHE A 18 -1.52 22.99 26.23
N GLY A 19 -1.55 22.13 27.27
CA GLY A 19 -1.43 20.68 27.10
C GLY A 19 -0.01 20.19 26.73
N GLU A 20 1.00 21.02 26.96
CA GLU A 20 2.42 20.67 26.80
C GLU A 20 2.95 19.91 28.03
N VAL A 21 4.21 19.49 27.95
CA VAL A 21 4.87 18.71 29.00
C VAL A 21 5.18 19.59 30.20
N ALA A 22 4.31 19.59 31.21
CA ALA A 22 4.51 20.40 32.41
C ALA A 22 5.64 19.88 33.31
N ARG A 23 5.83 18.56 33.43
CA ARG A 23 6.85 17.99 34.31
C ARG A 23 8.25 18.10 33.67
N PRO A 24 9.29 18.49 34.42
CA PRO A 24 10.66 18.50 33.90
C PRO A 24 11.04 17.08 33.49
N THR A 25 11.19 16.87 32.18
CA THR A 25 11.34 15.56 31.56
C THR A 25 12.69 15.50 30.85
N SER A 26 13.34 14.33 30.86
CA SER A 26 14.66 14.18 30.22
C SER A 26 14.55 14.31 28.70
N ARG A 27 15.63 14.77 28.03
CA ARG A 27 15.67 14.87 26.56
C ARG A 27 15.37 13.55 25.85
N LYS A 28 15.75 12.41 26.44
CA LYS A 28 15.45 11.07 25.88
C LYS A 28 13.95 10.77 25.90
N SER A 29 13.25 11.18 26.95
CA SER A 29 11.81 10.97 27.11
C SER A 29 10.98 11.87 26.20
N HIS A 30 11.49 13.05 25.80
CA HIS A 30 10.84 13.90 24.80
C HIS A 30 10.67 13.23 23.42
N ARG A 31 11.51 12.24 23.07
CA ARG A 31 11.36 11.46 21.83
C ARG A 31 9.99 10.78 21.73
N VAL A 32 9.44 10.32 22.85
CA VAL A 32 8.15 9.63 22.89
C VAL A 32 7.02 10.60 22.55
N ILE A 33 7.07 11.81 23.12
CA ILE A 33 6.10 12.88 22.80
C ILE A 33 6.14 13.19 21.30
N GLN A 34 7.34 13.34 20.72
CA GLN A 34 7.48 13.59 19.29
C GLN A 34 6.90 12.45 18.45
N LEU A 35 7.24 11.20 18.80
CA LEU A 35 6.76 10.00 18.09
C LEU A 35 5.23 9.89 18.06
N PHE A 36 4.56 10.27 19.15
CA PHE A 36 3.10 10.25 19.23
C PHE A 36 2.43 11.53 18.71
N SER A 37 3.16 12.65 18.67
CA SER A 37 2.66 13.89 18.06
C SER A 37 2.64 13.81 16.54
N GLU A 38 3.57 13.06 15.94
CA GLU A 38 3.66 12.88 14.51
C GLU A 38 2.88 11.64 14.06
N LYS A 39 2.36 11.68 12.84
CA LYS A 39 1.78 10.49 12.22
C LYS A 39 2.91 9.47 11.95
N PRO A 40 2.80 8.22 12.43
CA PRO A 40 3.83 7.20 12.21
C PRO A 40 3.97 6.95 10.71
N TRP A 41 5.20 6.63 10.29
CA TRP A 41 5.58 6.51 8.89
C TRP A 41 4.68 5.55 8.10
N ASP A 42 4.36 4.41 8.69
CA ASP A 42 3.58 3.36 8.03
C ASP A 42 2.16 3.82 7.69
N LEU A 43 1.55 4.68 8.50
CA LEU A 43 0.20 5.21 8.26
C LEU A 43 0.20 6.39 7.27
N ARG A 44 1.35 6.84 6.79
CA ARG A 44 1.43 7.94 5.84
C ARG A 44 1.04 7.42 4.46
N HIS A 45 -0.24 7.60 4.15
CA HIS A 45 -0.90 7.06 2.97
C HIS A 45 -0.16 7.35 1.67
N ASN A 46 0.40 8.54 1.49
CA ASN A 46 1.09 8.90 0.25
C ASN A 46 2.49 8.26 0.10
N GLN A 47 3.09 7.78 1.18
CA GLN A 47 4.45 7.23 1.18
C GLN A 47 4.47 5.70 1.31
N THR A 48 3.52 5.11 2.04
CA THR A 48 3.50 3.67 2.33
C THR A 48 2.33 3.00 1.62
N ASP A 49 1.10 3.18 2.12
CA ASP A 49 -0.07 2.40 1.68
C ASP A 49 -0.53 2.70 0.25
N GLY A 50 -0.37 3.94 -0.21
CA GLY A 50 -0.81 4.43 -1.52
C GLY A 50 0.29 4.44 -2.58
N TYR A 51 1.44 3.79 -2.33
CA TYR A 51 2.55 3.80 -3.28
C TYR A 51 2.19 3.12 -4.61
N TYR A 52 1.54 1.95 -4.55
CA TYR A 52 1.03 1.27 -5.74
C TYR A 52 -0.46 1.53 -5.92
N PRO A 53 -0.92 1.83 -7.15
CA PRO A 53 -2.35 1.90 -7.41
C PRO A 53 -2.98 0.51 -7.26
N PRO A 54 -4.30 0.43 -7.01
CA PRO A 54 -5.00 -0.84 -6.83
C PRO A 54 -5.18 -1.58 -8.17
N HIS A 55 -4.11 -2.18 -8.70
CA HIS A 55 -4.07 -2.81 -10.02
C HIS A 55 -5.13 -3.91 -10.22
N HIS A 56 -5.48 -4.63 -9.16
CA HIS A 56 -6.54 -5.63 -9.20
C HIS A 56 -7.89 -4.98 -9.56
N ASP A 57 -8.24 -3.86 -8.91
CA ASP A 57 -9.53 -3.21 -9.13
C ASP A 57 -9.62 -2.66 -10.55
N TRP A 58 -8.55 -2.03 -11.04
CA TRP A 58 -8.47 -1.54 -12.41
C TRP A 58 -8.60 -2.66 -13.44
N SER A 59 -7.84 -3.75 -13.28
CA SER A 59 -7.87 -4.87 -14.22
C SER A 59 -9.23 -5.55 -14.27
N VAL A 60 -9.86 -5.76 -13.11
CA VAL A 60 -11.22 -6.33 -13.03
C VAL A 60 -12.27 -5.39 -13.59
N LEU A 61 -12.18 -4.09 -13.29
CA LEU A 61 -13.09 -3.09 -13.82
C LEU A 61 -13.06 -3.07 -15.34
N MET A 62 -11.87 -2.95 -15.94
CA MET A 62 -11.72 -2.89 -17.40
C MET A 62 -12.15 -4.19 -18.06
N PHE A 63 -11.85 -5.34 -17.45
CA PHE A 63 -12.33 -6.63 -17.93
C PHE A 63 -13.86 -6.71 -17.93
N ARG A 64 -14.53 -6.28 -16.84
CA ARG A 64 -16.00 -6.23 -16.77
C ARG A 64 -16.59 -5.30 -17.82
N LEU A 65 -16.01 -4.10 -18.00
CA LEU A 65 -16.46 -3.15 -19.02
C LEU A 65 -16.35 -3.76 -20.44
N ARG A 66 -15.28 -4.53 -20.71
CA ARG A 66 -15.15 -5.29 -21.96
C ARG A 66 -16.26 -6.32 -22.12
N MET A 67 -16.55 -7.10 -21.07
CA MET A 67 -17.61 -8.11 -21.11
C MET A 67 -18.99 -7.49 -21.36
N HIS A 68 -19.22 -6.27 -20.86
CA HIS A 68 -20.45 -5.52 -21.12
C HIS A 68 -20.46 -4.77 -22.47
N GLY A 69 -19.37 -4.82 -23.25
CA GLY A 69 -19.25 -4.11 -24.52
C GLY A 69 -19.04 -2.59 -24.40
N LEU A 70 -18.77 -2.09 -23.19
CA LEU A 70 -18.54 -0.67 -22.90
C LEU A 70 -17.08 -0.24 -23.12
N TYR A 71 -16.16 -1.21 -23.16
CA TYR A 71 -14.74 -0.98 -23.36
C TYR A 71 -14.17 -1.97 -24.38
N ARG A 72 -13.29 -1.49 -25.26
CA ARG A 72 -12.58 -2.33 -26.23
C ARG A 72 -11.12 -2.45 -25.82
N ASP A 73 -10.69 -3.66 -25.49
CA ASP A 73 -9.30 -3.98 -25.12
C ASP A 73 -8.58 -4.66 -26.30
N GLU A 74 -7.91 -3.86 -27.12
CA GLU A 74 -7.20 -4.34 -28.31
C GLU A 74 -6.08 -5.33 -27.97
N HIS A 75 -5.45 -5.17 -26.80
CA HIS A 75 -4.37 -6.05 -26.35
C HIS A 75 -4.89 -7.44 -25.99
N LEU A 76 -6.02 -7.49 -25.30
CA LEU A 76 -6.65 -8.76 -24.95
C LEU A 76 -7.23 -9.45 -26.19
N ASP A 77 -7.81 -8.69 -27.13
CA ASP A 77 -8.30 -9.21 -28.40
C ASP A 77 -7.17 -9.85 -29.22
N PHE A 78 -6.01 -9.19 -29.31
CA PHE A 78 -4.83 -9.77 -29.96
C PHE A 78 -4.36 -11.06 -29.28
N LYS A 79 -4.28 -11.08 -27.95
CA LYS A 79 -3.91 -12.28 -27.19
C LYS A 79 -4.87 -13.43 -27.42
N ASP A 80 -6.17 -13.16 -27.46
CA ASP A 80 -7.20 -14.19 -27.65
C ASP A 80 -7.16 -14.77 -29.07
N GLU A 81 -6.93 -13.95 -30.10
CA GLU A 81 -6.73 -14.45 -31.47
C GLU A 81 -5.46 -15.30 -31.59
N MET A 82 -4.36 -14.86 -30.97
CA MET A 82 -3.12 -15.64 -30.95
C MET A 82 -3.30 -16.99 -30.24
N LYS A 83 -4.07 -17.04 -29.15
CA LYS A 83 -4.42 -18.31 -28.48
C LYS A 83 -5.24 -19.21 -29.41
N ARG A 84 -6.25 -18.67 -30.10
CA ARG A 84 -7.08 -19.40 -31.07
C ARG A 84 -6.22 -20.04 -32.16
N ILE A 85 -5.31 -19.27 -32.77
CA ILE A 85 -4.40 -19.78 -33.80
C ILE A 85 -3.48 -20.87 -33.24
N ASN A 86 -2.96 -20.70 -32.02
CA ASN A 86 -2.09 -21.70 -31.39
C ASN A 86 -2.82 -23.01 -31.10
N ILE A 87 -4.11 -22.95 -30.72
CA ILE A 87 -4.96 -24.13 -30.53
C ILE A 87 -5.14 -24.86 -31.87
N LEU A 88 -5.44 -24.13 -32.95
CA LEU A 88 -5.58 -24.70 -34.30
C LEU A 88 -4.26 -25.35 -34.79
N ARG A 89 -3.11 -24.81 -34.39
CA ARG A 89 -1.78 -25.39 -34.65
C ARG A 89 -1.45 -26.60 -33.78
N GLY A 90 -2.33 -27.02 -32.86
CA GLY A 90 -2.08 -28.09 -31.89
C GLY A 90 -1.06 -27.72 -30.80
N LYS A 91 -0.73 -26.43 -30.67
CA LYS A 91 0.21 -25.89 -29.67
C LYS A 91 -0.53 -25.32 -28.46
N SER A 92 -1.71 -25.86 -28.15
CA SER A 92 -2.45 -25.48 -26.95
C SER A 92 -1.67 -25.89 -25.70
N PRO A 93 -1.73 -25.09 -24.61
CA PRO A 93 -1.16 -25.52 -23.34
C PRO A 93 -1.81 -26.85 -22.91
N PRO A 94 -1.02 -27.84 -22.42
CA PRO A 94 -1.57 -29.09 -21.95
C PRO A 94 -2.47 -28.85 -20.74
N LYS A 95 -3.44 -29.74 -20.51
CA LYS A 95 -4.25 -29.70 -19.30
C LYS A 95 -3.35 -29.80 -18.08
N LYS A 96 -3.68 -29.07 -17.01
CA LYS A 96 -2.91 -29.07 -15.76
C LYS A 96 -2.79 -30.52 -15.25
N GLY A 97 -1.57 -31.00 -15.08
CA GLY A 97 -1.26 -32.39 -14.68
C GLY A 97 -0.91 -33.33 -15.83
N GLU A 98 -1.25 -33.01 -17.08
CA GLU A 98 -0.94 -33.82 -18.28
C GLU A 98 0.30 -33.29 -19.03
N GLY A 99 1.19 -32.63 -18.29
CA GLY A 99 2.43 -32.11 -18.84
C GLY A 99 3.35 -33.23 -19.36
N ARG A 100 4.37 -32.86 -20.14
CA ARG A 100 5.30 -33.84 -20.75
C ARG A 100 5.89 -34.83 -19.73
N ARG A 101 6.13 -34.40 -18.49
CA ARG A 101 6.69 -35.23 -17.42
C ARG A 101 5.77 -36.38 -17.00
N THR A 102 4.46 -36.20 -17.00
CA THR A 102 3.52 -37.26 -16.57
C THR A 102 3.28 -38.31 -17.65
N LYS A 103 3.46 -37.95 -18.93
CA LYS A 103 3.37 -38.90 -20.06
C LYS A 103 4.58 -39.82 -20.21
N ILE A 104 5.73 -39.44 -19.64
CA ILE A 104 6.97 -40.24 -19.68
C ILE A 104 7.02 -41.26 -18.54
N ALA A 105 6.26 -41.03 -17.46
CA ALA A 105 6.25 -41.86 -16.26
C ALA A 105 5.13 -42.93 -16.25
N GLN A 106 4.32 -43.02 -17.31
CA GLN A 106 3.35 -44.09 -17.56
C GLN A 106 3.95 -45.09 -18.54
#